data_AF-A0A1H1SP24-F1
#
_entry.id   AF-A0A1H1SP24-F1
#
_cell.length_a   1.000
_cell.length_b   1.000
_cell.length_c   1.000
_cell.angle_alpha   90.00
_cell.angle_beta   90.00
_cell.angle_gamma   90.00
#
_symmetry.space_group_name_H-M   'P 1'
#
loop_
_entity.id
_entity.type
_entity.pdbx_description
1 polymer ?
#
loop_
_entity_poly.entity_id
_entity_poly.type
_entity_poly.pdbx_seq_one_letter_code
_entity_poly.pdbx_strand_id
1 'polypeptide(L)'
;MANLPFDQAAQRFQDNEQRLNVFINAPAAETVYLTVDGDPVPTLPFLLPAVEAASAAARADAIRADAAADAAWLSGGVYTTVAEGLRETANERYFSVPTDEAATYLALYRNEGGVARGIKFYPSAEAVENVRIGMAGIATGLVRTQTLMVQSNGFE
;
A
#
# COMPACT_ATOMS: atom_id res chain seq x y z
N MET A 1 14.56 11.46 43.24
CA MET A 1 15.09 12.72 42.69
C MET A 1 15.94 13.35 43.76
N ALA A 2 17.25 13.49 43.56
CA ALA A 2 18.10 14.16 44.54
C ALA A 2 17.65 15.61 44.71
N ASN A 3 17.39 16.07 45.94
CA ASN A 3 17.14 17.48 46.23
C ASN A 3 18.46 18.25 46.02
N LEU A 4 18.66 18.71 44.79
CA LEU A 4 19.77 19.62 44.46
C LEU A 4 19.49 20.97 45.14
N PRO A 5 20.48 21.57 45.81
CA PRO A 5 20.40 22.97 46.23
C PRO A 5 20.04 23.88 45.05
N PHE A 6 19.30 24.96 45.32
CA PHE A 6 18.80 25.88 44.29
C PHE A 6 19.90 26.36 43.34
N ASP A 7 21.07 26.71 43.87
CA ASP A 7 22.20 27.20 43.07
C ASP A 7 22.73 26.12 42.11
N GLN A 8 22.75 24.86 42.54
CA GLN A 8 23.17 23.74 41.69
C GLN A 8 22.12 23.40 40.63
N ALA A 9 20.83 23.58 40.93
CA ALA A 9 19.75 23.42 39.96
C ALA A 9 19.79 24.53 38.89
N ALA A 10 20.04 25.78 39.30
CA ALA A 10 20.17 26.91 38.39
C ALA A 10 21.36 26.73 37.43
N GLN A 11 22.52 26.28 37.94
CA GLN A 11 23.69 26.01 37.11
C GLN A 11 23.42 24.91 36.06
N ARG A 12 22.82 23.79 36.48
CA ARG A 12 22.46 22.70 35.56
C ARG A 12 21.52 23.15 34.46
N PHE A 13 20.61 24.07 34.76
CA PHE A 13 19.70 24.62 33.75
C PHE A 13 20.47 25.44 32.70
N GLN A 14 21.38 26.32 33.13
CA GLN A 14 22.22 27.11 32.23
C GLN A 14 23.13 26.23 31.38
N ASP A 15 23.74 25.20 31.97
CA ASP A 15 24.58 24.24 31.24
C ASP A 15 23.77 23.48 30.17
N ASN A 16 22.53 23.11 30.49
CA ASN A 16 21.63 22.47 29.53
C ASN A 16 21.23 23.39 28.38
N GLU A 17 20.98 24.67 28.64
CA GLU A 17 20.67 25.66 27.61
C GLU A 17 21.84 25.82 26.63
N GLN A 18 23.07 25.90 27.14
CA GLN A 18 24.27 25.95 26.30
C GLN A 18 24.43 24.69 25.45
N ARG A 19 24.22 23.50 26.03
CA ARG A 19 24.28 22.22 25.30
C ARG A 19 23.23 22.13 24.19
N LEU A 20 22.00 22.58 24.45
CA LEU A 20 20.95 22.65 23.44
C LEU A 20 21.34 23.61 22.31
N ASN A 21 21.92 24.77 22.64
CA ASN A 21 22.37 25.72 21.63
C ASN A 21 23.48 25.13 20.74
N VAL A 22 24.44 24.38 21.30
CA VAL A 22 25.47 23.68 20.52
C VAL A 22 24.83 22.61 19.62
N PHE A 23 23.92 21.79 20.15
CA PHE A 23 23.26 20.76 19.35
C PHE A 23 22.49 21.34 18.15
N ILE A 24 21.78 22.46 18.34
CA ILE A 24 20.90 23.05 17.33
C ILE A 24 21.66 23.96 16.36
N ASN A 25 22.56 24.81 16.89
CA ASN A 25 23.17 25.93 16.18
C ASN A 25 24.69 25.81 16.04
N ALA A 26 25.26 24.61 16.24
CA ALA A 26 26.70 24.39 16.03
C ALA A 26 27.16 24.94 14.67
N PRO A 27 28.35 25.57 14.61
CA PRO A 27 28.95 25.94 13.34
C PRO A 27 29.19 24.69 12.49
N ALA A 28 29.20 24.84 11.16
CA ALA A 28 29.35 23.71 10.23
C ALA A 28 30.64 22.88 10.44
N ALA A 29 31.67 23.44 11.09
CA ALA A 29 32.90 22.74 11.43
C ALA A 29 32.78 21.85 12.68
N GLU A 30 31.73 22.04 13.50
CA GLU A 30 31.49 21.28 14.73
C GLU A 30 30.39 20.23 14.50
N THR A 31 30.83 19.00 14.28
CA THR A 31 29.95 17.90 13.86
C THR A 31 29.45 17.05 15.02
N VAL A 32 30.00 17.23 16.23
CA VAL A 32 29.74 16.42 17.41
C VAL A 32 29.62 17.33 18.64
N TYR A 33 28.65 17.06 19.49
CA TYR A 33 28.57 17.62 20.85
C TYR A 33 28.63 16.49 21.88
N LEU A 34 29.09 16.79 23.10
CA LEU A 34 29.17 15.82 24.18
C LEU A 34 27.92 15.87 25.07
N THR A 35 27.37 14.70 25.40
CA THR A 35 26.25 14.58 26.35
C THR A 35 26.69 14.90 27.78
N VAL A 36 25.74 14.95 28.72
CA VAL A 36 26.06 15.07 30.16
C VAL A 36 26.93 13.91 30.66
N ASP A 37 26.85 12.76 29.99
CA ASP A 37 27.59 11.55 30.29
C ASP A 37 28.93 11.45 29.53
N GLY A 38 29.24 12.46 28.70
CA GLY A 38 30.46 12.52 27.90
C GLY A 38 30.38 11.77 26.56
N ASP A 39 29.20 11.28 26.18
CA ASP A 39 29.03 10.56 24.92
C ASP A 39 29.00 11.52 23.73
N PRO A 40 29.71 11.20 22.63
CA PRO A 40 29.66 11.99 21.41
C PRO A 40 28.35 11.74 20.65
N VAL A 41 27.60 12.80 20.37
CA VAL A 41 26.39 12.76 19.54
C VAL A 41 26.53 13.78 18.40
N PRO A 42 26.12 13.46 17.17
CA PRO A 42 26.21 14.41 16.07
C PRO A 42 25.30 15.63 16.27
N THR A 43 25.72 16.80 15.79
CA THR A 43 24.93 18.03 15.84
C THR A 43 23.82 18.02 14.78
N LEU A 44 22.72 18.76 15.00
CA LEU A 44 21.64 18.84 14.01
C LEU A 44 22.11 19.33 12.64
N PRO A 45 22.93 20.40 12.53
CA PRO A 45 23.42 20.87 11.23
C PRO A 45 24.23 19.81 10.47
N PHE A 46 24.93 18.92 11.18
CA PHE A 46 25.66 17.81 10.56
C PHE A 46 24.72 16.69 10.08
N LEU A 47 23.64 16.40 10.81
CA LEU A 47 22.68 15.36 10.46
C LEU A 47 21.72 15.77 9.32
N LEU A 48 21.39 17.06 9.23
CA LEU A 48 20.40 17.57 8.28
C LEU A 48 20.68 17.15 6.82
N PRO A 49 21.90 17.32 6.27
CA PRO A 49 22.19 16.89 4.90
C PRO A 49 22.00 15.39 4.68
N ALA A 50 22.33 14.56 5.68
CA ALA A 50 22.16 13.11 5.58
C ALA A 50 20.68 12.71 5.60
N VAL A 51 19.87 13.36 6.43
CA VAL A 51 18.41 13.14 6.48
C VAL A 51 17.74 13.60 5.18
N GLU A 52 18.15 14.76 4.64
CA GLU A 52 17.66 15.26 3.35
C GLU A 52 18.02 14.31 2.20
N ALA A 53 19.28 13.84 2.16
CA ALA A 53 19.73 12.87 1.16
C ALA A 53 18.97 11.54 1.26
N ALA A 54 18.76 11.03 2.47
CA ALA A 54 17.99 9.80 2.70
C ALA A 54 16.52 9.96 2.24
N SER A 55 15.89 11.10 2.54
CA SER A 55 14.53 11.42 2.09
C SER A 55 14.43 11.51 0.56
N ALA A 56 15.40 12.16 -0.09
CA ALA A 56 15.45 12.28 -1.54
C ALA A 56 15.66 10.90 -2.21
N ALA A 57 16.56 10.07 -1.68
CA ALA A 57 16.78 8.71 -2.17
C ALA A 57 15.51 7.85 -2.05
N ALA A 58 14.83 7.88 -0.90
CA ALA A 58 13.59 7.13 -0.71
C ALA A 58 12.48 7.52 -1.70
N ARG A 59 12.35 8.82 -2.00
CA ARG A 59 11.40 9.31 -3.02
C ARG A 59 11.77 8.82 -4.43
N ALA A 60 13.06 8.87 -4.78
CA ALA A 60 13.53 8.38 -6.07
C ALA A 60 13.30 6.86 -6.22
N ASP A 61 13.47 6.10 -5.14
CA ASP A 61 13.22 4.65 -5.11
C ASP A 61 11.74 4.34 -5.30
N ALA A 62 10.85 5.08 -4.65
CA ALA A 62 9.39 4.93 -4.84
C ALA A 62 8.99 5.18 -6.29
N ILE A 63 9.47 6.28 -6.89
CA ILE A 63 9.19 6.60 -8.31
C ILE A 63 9.70 5.49 -9.23
N ARG A 64 10.90 4.95 -8.98
CA ARG A 64 11.46 3.85 -9.77
C ARG A 64 10.64 2.56 -9.62
N ALA A 65 10.14 2.29 -8.42
CA ALA A 65 9.29 1.14 -8.16
C ALA A 65 7.94 1.24 -8.89
N ASP A 66 7.30 2.42 -8.86
CA ASP A 66 6.04 2.68 -9.58
C ASP A 66 6.24 2.52 -11.09
N ALA A 67 7.29 3.14 -11.65
CA ALA A 67 7.61 3.01 -13.06
C ALA A 67 7.92 1.56 -13.48
N ALA A 68 8.59 0.79 -12.62
CA ALA A 68 8.85 -0.63 -12.86
C ALA A 68 7.55 -1.47 -12.80
N ALA A 69 6.64 -1.15 -11.88
CA ALA A 69 5.33 -1.78 -11.80
C ALA A 69 4.54 -1.50 -13.08
N ASP A 70 4.42 -0.24 -13.50
CA ASP A 70 3.71 0.16 -14.71
C ASP A 70 4.28 -0.53 -15.97
N ALA A 71 5.62 -0.59 -16.08
CA ALA A 71 6.29 -1.30 -17.16
C ALA A 71 6.00 -2.80 -17.15
N ALA A 72 5.87 -3.42 -15.97
CA ALA A 72 5.51 -4.83 -15.83
C ALA A 72 4.05 -5.08 -16.22
N TRP A 73 3.11 -4.19 -15.86
CA TRP A 73 1.70 -4.27 -16.29
C TRP A 73 1.59 -4.24 -17.82
N LEU A 74 2.26 -3.28 -18.46
CA LEU A 74 2.28 -3.15 -19.91
C LEU A 74 2.95 -4.37 -20.59
N SER A 75 4.09 -4.83 -20.05
CA SER A 75 4.77 -6.03 -20.57
C SER A 75 3.93 -7.30 -20.41
N GLY A 76 3.08 -7.35 -19.38
CA GLY A 76 2.10 -8.41 -19.17
C GLY A 76 0.89 -8.32 -20.10
N GLY A 77 0.82 -7.31 -20.97
CA GLY A 77 -0.31 -7.08 -21.86
C GLY A 77 -1.57 -6.61 -21.11
N VAL A 78 -1.40 -5.94 -19.98
CA VAL A 78 -2.50 -5.38 -19.20
C VAL A 78 -2.52 -3.86 -19.36
N TYR A 79 -3.67 -3.32 -19.76
CA TYR A 79 -3.85 -1.91 -20.08
C TYR A 79 -4.99 -1.31 -19.25
N THR A 80 -4.95 0.01 -19.06
CA THR A 80 -5.96 0.72 -18.25
C THR A 80 -7.32 0.77 -18.94
N THR A 81 -7.32 0.81 -20.27
CA THR A 81 -8.54 0.91 -21.08
C THR A 81 -8.48 0.00 -22.30
N VAL A 82 -9.66 -0.34 -22.81
CA VAL A 82 -9.78 -1.11 -24.07
C VAL A 82 -9.16 -0.35 -25.25
N ALA A 83 -9.30 0.97 -25.30
CA ALA A 83 -8.74 1.79 -26.37
C ALA A 83 -7.21 1.78 -26.38
N GLU A 84 -6.58 1.84 -25.20
CA GLU A 84 -5.13 1.72 -25.06
C GLU A 84 -4.65 0.32 -25.48
N GLY A 85 -5.32 -0.72 -25.01
CA GLY A 85 -5.02 -2.10 -25.40
C GLY A 85 -5.13 -2.32 -26.91
N LEU A 86 -6.12 -1.74 -27.59
CA LEU A 86 -6.25 -1.84 -29.04
C LEU A 86 -5.15 -1.12 -29.82
N ARG A 87 -4.63 -0.01 -29.27
CA ARG A 87 -3.56 0.77 -29.91
C ARG A 87 -2.20 0.09 -29.79
N GLU A 88 -1.93 -0.51 -28.64
CA GLU A 88 -0.62 -1.08 -28.30
C GLU A 88 -0.51 -2.58 -28.63
N THR A 89 -1.64 -3.27 -28.74
CA THR A 89 -1.66 -4.71 -29.02
C THR A 89 -1.83 -4.97 -30.51
N ALA A 90 -0.90 -5.73 -31.11
CA ALA A 90 -1.00 -6.13 -32.51
C ALA A 90 -2.27 -6.95 -32.81
N ASN A 91 -2.67 -6.98 -34.09
CA ASN A 91 -3.81 -7.78 -34.52
C ASN A 91 -3.65 -9.28 -34.15
N GLU A 92 -4.76 -9.93 -33.84
CA GLU A 92 -4.90 -11.32 -33.38
C GLU A 92 -4.26 -11.64 -32.03
N ARG A 93 -3.68 -10.66 -31.33
CA ARG A 93 -3.06 -10.81 -30.01
C ARG A 93 -4.02 -10.44 -28.89
N TYR A 94 -3.67 -10.91 -27.70
CA TYR A 94 -4.48 -10.74 -26.50
C TYR A 94 -3.97 -9.59 -25.65
N PHE A 95 -4.91 -8.95 -24.95
CA PHE A 95 -4.63 -7.97 -23.92
C PHE A 95 -5.69 -8.04 -22.84
N SER A 96 -5.37 -7.60 -21.64
CA SER A 96 -6.30 -7.59 -20.51
C SER A 96 -6.57 -6.17 -20.05
N VAL A 97 -7.78 -5.93 -19.54
CA VAL A 97 -8.19 -4.63 -19.00
C VAL A 97 -8.84 -4.88 -17.65
N PRO A 98 -8.30 -4.32 -16.54
CA PRO A 98 -8.97 -4.31 -15.26
C PRO A 98 -10.32 -3.60 -15.38
N THR A 99 -11.31 -4.04 -14.61
CA THR A 99 -12.66 -3.46 -14.66
C THR A 99 -13.11 -3.11 -13.26
N ASP A 100 -13.83 -1.98 -13.16
CA ASP A 100 -14.47 -1.50 -11.92
C ASP A 100 -15.86 -2.11 -11.73
N GLU A 101 -16.29 -3.02 -12.60
CA GLU A 101 -17.57 -3.70 -12.48
C GLU A 101 -17.56 -4.67 -11.30
N ALA A 102 -18.58 -4.61 -10.45
CA ALA A 102 -18.69 -5.47 -9.26
C ALA A 102 -18.59 -6.97 -9.58
N ALA A 103 -18.95 -7.41 -10.80
CA ALA A 103 -18.92 -8.82 -11.19
C ALA A 103 -17.57 -9.28 -11.78
N THR A 104 -16.75 -8.37 -12.32
CA THR A 104 -15.57 -8.72 -13.12
C THR A 104 -14.37 -7.92 -12.66
N TYR A 105 -13.29 -8.59 -12.29
CA TYR A 105 -12.03 -7.94 -11.92
C TYR A 105 -11.12 -7.66 -13.13
N LEU A 106 -11.08 -8.60 -14.07
CA LEU A 106 -10.19 -8.52 -15.24
C LEU A 106 -10.90 -9.08 -16.47
N ALA A 107 -10.87 -8.35 -17.57
CA ALA A 107 -11.41 -8.78 -18.85
C ALA A 107 -10.27 -9.06 -19.83
N LEU A 108 -10.26 -10.26 -20.42
CA LEU A 108 -9.33 -10.66 -21.47
C LEU A 108 -9.97 -10.40 -22.83
N TYR A 109 -9.31 -9.58 -23.64
CA TYR A 109 -9.70 -9.26 -25.01
C TYR A 109 -8.72 -9.83 -26.01
N ARG A 110 -9.18 -9.96 -27.25
CA ARG A 110 -8.36 -10.15 -28.44
C ARG A 110 -8.56 -8.97 -29.37
N ASN A 111 -7.49 -8.40 -29.89
CA ASN A 111 -7.58 -7.42 -30.97
C ASN A 111 -7.90 -8.16 -32.27
N GLU A 112 -9.09 -7.97 -32.83
CA GLU A 112 -9.50 -8.52 -34.12
C GLU A 112 -9.75 -7.34 -35.08
N GLY A 113 -8.73 -6.98 -35.85
CA GLY A 113 -8.80 -5.93 -36.86
C GLY A 113 -9.01 -4.52 -36.30
N GLY A 114 -8.54 -4.24 -35.07
CA GLY A 114 -8.78 -2.97 -34.38
C GLY A 114 -10.07 -2.95 -33.54
N VAL A 115 -10.76 -4.09 -33.42
CA VAL A 115 -11.94 -4.25 -32.57
C VAL A 115 -11.61 -5.16 -31.40
N ALA A 116 -12.00 -4.75 -30.18
CA ALA A 116 -11.75 -5.54 -28.98
C ALA A 116 -12.83 -6.60 -28.83
N ARG A 117 -12.46 -7.87 -29.01
CA ARG A 117 -13.35 -9.01 -28.76
C ARG A 117 -13.12 -9.58 -27.38
N GLY A 118 -14.13 -9.59 -26.53
CA GLY A 118 -14.08 -10.23 -25.21
C GLY A 118 -13.94 -11.75 -25.33
N ILE A 119 -12.95 -12.32 -24.65
CA ILE A 119 -12.63 -13.76 -24.68
C ILE A 119 -12.99 -14.43 -23.36
N LYS A 120 -12.58 -13.84 -22.24
CA LYS A 120 -12.88 -14.32 -20.88
C LYS A 120 -13.00 -13.14 -19.93
N PHE A 121 -13.88 -13.28 -18.94
CA PHE A 121 -14.10 -12.31 -17.88
C PHE A 121 -13.82 -13.01 -16.55
N TYR A 122 -12.79 -12.56 -15.84
CA TYR A 122 -12.39 -13.10 -14.56
C TYR A 122 -13.24 -12.47 -13.46
N PRO A 123 -13.94 -13.27 -12.64
CA PRO A 123 -14.86 -12.75 -11.66
C PRO A 123 -14.12 -11.99 -10.54
N SER A 124 -14.78 -11.00 -9.96
CA SER A 124 -14.30 -10.36 -8.74
C SER A 124 -14.47 -11.29 -7.52
N ALA A 125 -13.74 -11.01 -6.44
CA ALA A 125 -13.93 -11.74 -5.18
C ALA A 125 -15.36 -11.60 -4.64
N GLU A 126 -15.98 -10.43 -4.80
CA GLU A 126 -17.36 -10.16 -4.42
C GLU A 126 -18.34 -11.02 -5.23
N ALA A 127 -18.14 -11.14 -6.54
CA ALA A 127 -18.96 -11.99 -7.39
C ALA A 127 -18.90 -13.47 -6.96
N VAL A 128 -17.69 -13.96 -6.64
CA VAL A 128 -17.50 -15.34 -6.17
C VAL A 128 -18.20 -15.56 -4.82
N GLU A 129 -18.07 -14.63 -3.87
CA GLU A 129 -18.70 -14.75 -2.55
C GLU A 129 -20.23 -14.67 -2.64
N ASN A 130 -20.79 -13.80 -3.49
CA ASN A 130 -22.23 -13.71 -3.71
C ASN A 130 -22.82 -15.02 -4.25
N VAL A 131 -22.11 -15.71 -5.16
CA VAL A 131 -22.51 -17.04 -5.62
C VAL A 131 -22.49 -18.05 -4.48
N ARG A 132 -21.44 -18.02 -3.64
CA ARG A 132 -21.31 -18.92 -2.49
C ARG A 132 -22.45 -18.75 -1.47
N ILE A 133 -22.78 -17.50 -1.12
CA ILE A 133 -23.87 -17.18 -0.20
C ILE A 133 -25.21 -17.62 -0.79
N GLY A 134 -25.46 -17.34 -2.07
CA GLY A 134 -26.66 -17.77 -2.77
C GLY A 134 -26.85 -19.29 -2.75
N MET A 135 -25.78 -20.06 -3.02
CA MET A 135 -25.83 -21.52 -2.97
C MET A 135 -26.10 -22.05 -1.55
N ALA A 136 -25.53 -21.44 -0.51
CA ALA A 136 -25.79 -21.82 0.88
C ALA A 136 -27.24 -21.54 1.30
N GLY A 137 -27.83 -20.42 0.84
CA GLY A 137 -29.24 -20.09 1.06
C GLY A 137 -30.20 -21.09 0.42
N ILE A 138 -29.93 -21.49 -0.83
CA ILE A 138 -30.72 -22.50 -1.56
C ILE A 138 -30.66 -23.86 -0.84
N ALA A 139 -29.46 -24.31 -0.44
CA ALA A 139 -29.29 -25.57 0.29
C ALA A 139 -30.08 -25.58 1.62
N THR A 140 -30.06 -24.48 2.36
CA THR A 140 -30.80 -24.33 3.61
C THR A 140 -32.33 -24.35 3.38
N GLY A 141 -32.79 -23.71 2.30
CA GLY A 141 -34.21 -23.70 1.91
C GLY A 141 -34.73 -25.10 1.55
N LEU A 142 -33.99 -25.85 0.73
CA LEU A 142 -34.34 -27.22 0.34
C LEU A 142 -34.43 -28.17 1.55
N VAL A 143 -33.48 -28.07 2.50
CA VAL A 143 -33.48 -28.90 3.70
C VAL A 143 -34.68 -28.60 4.61
N ARG A 144 -35.06 -27.33 4.78
CA ARG A 144 -36.28 -26.97 5.54
C ARG A 144 -37.54 -27.49 4.87
N THR A 145 -37.66 -27.33 3.55
CA THR A 145 -38.84 -27.76 2.79
C THR A 145 -39.00 -29.28 2.80
N GLN A 146 -37.91 -30.06 2.70
CA GLN A 146 -37.97 -31.52 2.84
C GLN A 146 -38.31 -31.97 4.26
N THR A 147 -37.80 -31.28 5.29
CA THR A 147 -38.10 -31.59 6.70
C THR A 147 -39.59 -31.37 7.00
N LEU A 148 -40.17 -30.29 6.49
CA LEU A 148 -41.61 -29.98 6.63
C LEU A 148 -42.50 -31.01 5.93
N MET A 149 -42.12 -31.48 4.73
CA MET A 149 -42.89 -32.50 3.99
C MET A 149 -42.83 -33.89 4.64
N VAL A 150 -41.70 -34.27 5.26
CA VAL A 150 -41.60 -35.56 5.98
C VAL A 150 -42.42 -35.53 7.27
N GLN A 151 -42.47 -34.39 7.96
CA GLN A 151 -43.27 -34.26 9.18
C GLN A 151 -44.78 -34.20 8.89
N SER A 152 -45.23 -33.61 7.78
CA SER A 152 -46.67 -33.59 7.44
C SER A 152 -47.22 -34.97 7.07
N ASN A 153 -46.38 -35.86 6.52
CA ASN A 153 -46.80 -37.19 6.04
C ASN A 153 -46.71 -38.27 7.14
N GLY A 154 -46.27 -37.93 8.35
CA GLY A 154 -46.16 -38.84 9.49
C GLY A 154 -47.30 -38.75 10.51
N PHE A 155 -48.35 -37.96 10.24
CA PHE A 155 -49.48 -37.72 11.15
C PHE A 155 -50.84 -38.20 10.62
N GLU A 156 -50.88 -39.07 9.61
CA GLU A 156 -52.12 -39.77 9.18
C GLU A 156 -52.18 -41.21 9.73
#